data_AF-A0A147JVR4-F1
#
_entry.id   AF-A0A147JVR4-F1
#
_cell.length_a   1.000
_cell.length_b   1.000
_cell.length_c   1.000
_cell.angle_alpha   90.00
_cell.angle_beta   90.00
_cell.angle_gamma   90.00
#
_symmetry.space_group_name_H-M   'P 1'
#
loop_
_entity.id
_entity.type
_entity.pdbx_description
1 polymer ?
#
loop_
_entity_poly.entity_id
_entity_poly.type
_entity_poly.pdbx_seq_one_letter_code
_entity_poly.pdbx_strand_id
1 'polypeptide(L)'
;MAEFVEISRSGPSAAQEAMNTFKAGKNVVLLGGGVSLEEEVELKQTAAKRGLLLLGPGCGTAIVEGASYGFANVVRQGPVGIVGTLGTGIQEVSCLVDNVGISHILGVGARDLSQKVGGIGTLLALKFLEADEATKVIVLVGGAPATSVVHLVLDAVGKIRKPAVVCFLGDDAKLISKAGVTPAATLEDAAAKAVALASGEKPKTISFTLPPSEVKSLAEREHSKFGYGQKYIRGLFSGSGLCTEAMVILQKLVGDIYSNVPLRPRLRLPDPYSSKRHACVDFEAEEFARGAPHPIIDLDLRCKRILKEARDWEVATLLFDVVLGQGAHPDPAYELTKAVEEAKSITDREGGYLSVVASVIGTSRDPQNLPVQCKKLEKAGIIVMPSNAQAARMAALIATHGDVWKKMSL
;
A
#
# COMPACT_ATOMS: atom_id res chain seq x y z
N MET A 1 0.84 -30.19 1.04
CA MET A 1 1.79 -29.08 0.76
C MET A 1 2.97 -29.22 1.71
N ALA A 2 4.15 -28.67 1.38
CA ALA A 2 5.24 -28.60 2.36
C ALA A 2 4.89 -27.61 3.49
N GLU A 3 5.33 -27.90 4.72
CA GLU A 3 5.11 -27.06 5.91
C GLU A 3 5.76 -25.67 5.75
N PHE A 4 5.14 -24.61 6.27
CA PHE A 4 5.72 -23.27 6.33
C PHE A 4 6.40 -23.02 7.69
N VAL A 5 7.60 -22.45 7.64
CA VAL A 5 8.33 -21.98 8.83
C VAL A 5 8.48 -20.47 8.77
N GLU A 6 8.05 -19.79 9.83
CA GLU A 6 8.26 -18.36 10.01
C GLU A 6 9.67 -18.10 10.56
N ILE A 7 10.38 -17.13 9.96
CA ILE A 7 11.68 -16.64 10.41
C ILE A 7 11.58 -15.13 10.60
N SER A 8 11.57 -14.69 11.86
CA SER A 8 11.45 -13.27 12.24
C SER A 8 12.81 -12.60 12.51
N ARG A 9 13.92 -13.37 12.52
CA ARG A 9 15.29 -12.83 12.62
C ARG A 9 15.67 -12.06 11.36
N SER A 10 16.61 -11.13 11.47
CA SER A 10 17.10 -10.29 10.37
C SER A 10 18.58 -10.53 10.06
N GLY A 11 19.04 -10.03 8.91
CA GLY A 11 20.43 -10.07 8.49
C GLY A 11 20.91 -11.45 8.01
N PRO A 12 22.24 -11.66 7.91
CA PRO A 12 22.82 -12.92 7.42
C PRO A 12 22.36 -14.17 8.20
N SER A 13 22.08 -14.02 9.49
CA SER A 13 21.56 -15.12 10.32
C SER A 13 20.21 -15.65 9.82
N ALA A 14 19.36 -14.75 9.31
CA ALA A 14 18.06 -15.11 8.78
C ALA A 14 18.19 -15.85 7.44
N ALA A 15 19.13 -15.44 6.59
CA ALA A 15 19.44 -16.13 5.34
C ALA A 15 19.96 -17.56 5.60
N GLN A 16 20.85 -17.73 6.58
CA GLN A 16 21.38 -19.03 6.94
C GLN A 16 20.28 -19.98 7.47
N GLU A 17 19.36 -19.45 8.28
CA GLU A 17 18.22 -20.19 8.80
C GLU A 17 17.25 -20.61 7.68
N ALA A 18 16.91 -19.68 6.78
CA ALA A 18 16.06 -19.96 5.62
C ALA A 18 16.68 -21.05 4.72
N MET A 19 17.99 -21.01 4.48
CA MET A 19 18.70 -22.04 3.73
C MET A 19 18.61 -23.42 4.38
N ASN A 20 18.74 -23.49 5.71
CA ASN A 20 18.60 -24.74 6.46
C ASN A 20 17.16 -25.28 6.40
N THR A 21 16.18 -24.39 6.46
CA THR A 21 14.76 -24.74 6.29
C THR A 21 14.47 -25.34 4.91
N PHE A 22 15.05 -24.78 3.83
CA PHE A 22 14.92 -25.38 2.50
C PHE A 22 15.62 -26.74 2.37
N LYS A 23 16.75 -26.94 3.06
CA LYS A 23 17.41 -28.25 3.13
C LYS A 23 16.51 -29.30 3.80
N ALA A 24 15.70 -28.89 4.78
CA ALA A 24 14.70 -29.72 5.44
C ALA A 24 13.39 -29.89 4.63
N GLY A 25 13.29 -29.32 3.42
CA GLY A 25 12.12 -29.50 2.55
C GLY A 25 10.90 -28.68 2.94
N LYS A 26 11.09 -27.57 3.67
CA LYS A 26 10.00 -26.71 4.15
C LYS A 26 9.96 -25.37 3.41
N ASN A 27 8.77 -24.80 3.28
CA ASN A 27 8.56 -23.43 2.80
C ASN A 27 8.99 -22.43 3.89
N VAL A 28 9.31 -21.20 3.48
CA VAL A 28 9.77 -20.15 4.39
C VAL A 28 8.91 -18.90 4.26
N VAL A 29 8.50 -18.35 5.41
CA VAL A 29 8.02 -16.97 5.55
C VAL A 29 9.09 -16.17 6.28
N LEU A 30 9.84 -15.35 5.54
CA LEU A 30 10.97 -14.59 6.04
C LEU A 30 10.54 -13.14 6.30
N LEU A 31 10.07 -12.88 7.54
CA LEU A 31 9.61 -11.56 7.96
C LEU A 31 10.78 -10.57 8.10
N GLY A 32 11.92 -11.05 8.61
CA GLY A 32 13.06 -10.19 8.86
C GLY A 32 13.70 -9.64 7.58
N GLY A 33 14.17 -8.40 7.68
CA GLY A 33 14.91 -7.71 6.64
C GLY A 33 16.42 -7.90 6.74
N GLY A 34 17.18 -7.00 6.09
CA GLY A 34 18.63 -6.96 6.21
C GLY A 34 19.40 -8.09 5.52
N VAL A 35 18.72 -8.96 4.78
CA VAL A 35 19.35 -9.96 3.91
C VAL A 35 19.95 -9.25 2.69
N SER A 36 21.19 -9.57 2.35
CA SER A 36 21.85 -8.99 1.17
C SER A 36 21.11 -9.39 -0.10
N LEU A 37 21.40 -8.69 -1.20
CA LEU A 37 20.72 -8.96 -2.46
C LEU A 37 21.17 -10.30 -3.06
N GLU A 38 22.45 -10.61 -2.90
CA GLU A 38 23.08 -11.85 -3.33
C GLU A 38 22.48 -13.05 -2.58
N GLU A 39 22.33 -12.94 -1.26
CA GLU A 39 21.66 -13.96 -0.44
C GLU A 39 20.18 -14.13 -0.82
N GLU A 40 19.44 -13.04 -1.07
CA GLU A 40 18.04 -13.15 -1.53
C GLU A 40 17.94 -13.95 -2.83
N VAL A 41 18.80 -13.64 -3.80
CA VAL A 41 18.83 -14.35 -5.09
C VAL A 41 19.14 -15.83 -4.86
N GLU A 42 20.14 -16.16 -4.05
CA GLU A 42 20.51 -17.54 -3.74
C GLU A 42 19.34 -18.31 -3.08
N LEU A 43 18.68 -17.70 -2.10
CA LEU A 43 17.54 -18.28 -1.40
C LEU A 43 16.37 -18.53 -2.36
N LYS A 44 16.01 -17.56 -3.19
CA LYS A 44 14.91 -17.69 -4.15
C LYS A 44 15.20 -18.73 -5.23
N GLN A 45 16.43 -18.78 -5.74
CA GLN A 45 16.85 -19.83 -6.68
C GLN A 45 16.82 -21.21 -6.04
N THR A 46 17.21 -21.33 -4.77
CA THR A 46 17.16 -22.59 -4.04
C THR A 46 15.73 -23.07 -3.81
N ALA A 47 14.85 -22.16 -3.40
CA ALA A 47 13.42 -22.43 -3.27
C ALA A 47 12.83 -22.91 -4.62
N ALA A 48 13.13 -22.20 -5.71
CA ALA A 48 12.67 -22.55 -7.06
C ALA A 48 13.13 -23.96 -7.50
N LYS A 49 14.42 -24.27 -7.34
CA LYS A 49 14.99 -25.59 -7.70
C LYS A 49 14.34 -26.74 -6.92
N ARG A 50 13.89 -26.47 -5.69
CA ARG A 50 13.26 -27.45 -4.79
C ARG A 50 11.73 -27.48 -4.89
N GLY A 51 11.12 -26.59 -5.67
CA GLY A 51 9.66 -26.45 -5.73
C GLY A 51 9.06 -25.95 -4.42
N LEU A 52 9.82 -25.19 -3.63
CA LEU A 52 9.40 -24.58 -2.37
C LEU A 52 9.13 -23.08 -2.56
N LEU A 53 8.38 -22.50 -1.62
CA LEU A 53 8.09 -21.08 -1.56
C LEU A 53 8.98 -20.35 -0.55
N LEU A 54 9.39 -19.15 -0.95
CA LEU A 54 9.96 -18.13 -0.07
C LEU A 54 9.07 -16.88 -0.14
N LEU A 55 8.40 -16.56 0.95
CA LEU A 55 7.74 -15.28 1.14
C LEU A 55 8.73 -14.32 1.83
N GLY A 56 9.07 -13.21 1.19
CA GLY A 56 10.15 -12.30 1.61
C GLY A 56 11.43 -12.46 0.77
N PRO A 57 12.60 -12.00 1.27
CA PRO A 57 12.86 -11.43 2.60
C PRO A 57 12.10 -10.13 2.87
N GLY A 58 11.99 -9.75 4.16
CA GLY A 58 11.21 -8.57 4.55
C GLY A 58 9.72 -8.72 4.23
N CYS A 59 9.17 -9.92 4.40
CA CYS A 59 7.76 -10.18 4.14
C CYS A 59 6.90 -9.42 5.17
N GLY A 60 6.30 -8.30 4.77
CA GLY A 60 5.47 -7.49 5.65
C GLY A 60 4.10 -8.12 5.97
N THR A 61 3.54 -8.91 5.05
CA THR A 61 2.22 -9.53 5.21
C THR A 61 2.11 -10.81 4.38
N ALA A 62 1.53 -11.86 4.96
CA ALA A 62 1.15 -13.08 4.26
C ALA A 62 0.00 -13.80 4.98
N ILE A 63 -0.79 -14.54 4.21
CA ILE A 63 -1.86 -15.44 4.71
C ILE A 63 -1.77 -16.71 3.87
N VAL A 64 -1.43 -17.84 4.49
CA VAL A 64 -1.31 -19.11 3.76
C VAL A 64 -2.03 -20.19 4.54
N GLU A 65 -2.94 -20.90 3.87
CA GLU A 65 -3.77 -21.94 4.50
C GLU A 65 -4.50 -21.45 5.77
N GLY A 66 -4.89 -20.17 5.78
CA GLY A 66 -5.57 -19.51 6.89
C GLY A 66 -4.66 -19.03 8.03
N ALA A 67 -3.36 -19.33 7.99
CA ALA A 67 -2.38 -18.80 8.94
C ALA A 67 -1.87 -17.42 8.48
N SER A 68 -1.91 -16.44 9.38
CA SER A 68 -1.46 -15.07 9.14
C SER A 68 -0.04 -14.83 9.65
N TYR A 69 0.76 -14.11 8.87
CA TYR A 69 2.14 -13.76 9.20
C TYR A 69 2.41 -12.27 8.98
N GLY A 70 3.27 -11.68 9.82
CA GLY A 70 3.60 -10.26 9.77
C GLY A 70 2.44 -9.35 10.19
N PHE A 71 2.31 -8.20 9.53
CA PHE A 71 1.17 -7.29 9.68
C PHE A 71 0.01 -7.77 8.80
N ALA A 72 -0.95 -8.47 9.38
CA ALA A 72 -2.03 -9.12 8.64
C ALA A 72 -3.41 -8.67 9.15
N ASN A 73 -4.33 -8.43 8.22
CA ASN A 73 -5.73 -8.13 8.50
C ASN A 73 -6.55 -9.42 8.61
N VAL A 74 -7.59 -9.40 9.45
CA VAL A 74 -8.50 -10.53 9.68
C VAL A 74 -9.55 -10.60 8.56
N VAL A 75 -9.14 -11.11 7.40
CA VAL A 75 -9.98 -11.25 6.21
C VAL A 75 -10.81 -12.53 6.21
N ARG A 76 -11.91 -12.55 5.47
CA ARG A 76 -12.70 -13.75 5.21
C ARG A 76 -11.95 -14.68 4.28
N GLN A 77 -12.17 -15.99 4.44
CA GLN A 77 -11.77 -16.96 3.44
C GLN A 77 -12.64 -16.81 2.19
N GLY A 78 -12.03 -16.91 1.01
CA GLY A 78 -12.74 -16.75 -0.26
C GLY A 78 -11.87 -17.07 -1.47
N PRO A 79 -12.30 -16.67 -2.69
CA PRO A 79 -11.73 -17.17 -3.92
C PRO A 79 -10.55 -16.36 -4.47
N VAL A 80 -10.17 -15.25 -3.83
CA VAL A 80 -9.14 -14.35 -4.38
C VAL A 80 -7.77 -14.65 -3.79
N GLY A 81 -6.81 -15.02 -4.65
CA GLY A 81 -5.41 -15.18 -4.27
C GLY A 81 -4.61 -13.93 -4.61
N ILE A 82 -3.82 -13.41 -3.67
CA ILE A 82 -3.00 -12.21 -3.87
C ILE A 82 -1.53 -12.60 -3.84
N VAL A 83 -0.76 -12.14 -4.81
CA VAL A 83 0.70 -12.13 -4.81
C VAL A 83 1.18 -10.69 -4.89
N GLY A 84 2.21 -10.32 -4.14
CA GLY A 84 2.75 -8.98 -4.31
C GLY A 84 4.08 -8.67 -3.64
N THR A 85 4.60 -7.50 -4.00
CA THR A 85 5.87 -6.97 -3.48
C THR A 85 5.68 -5.76 -2.57
N LEU A 86 4.46 -5.24 -2.43
CA LEU A 86 4.15 -4.07 -1.60
C LEU A 86 3.32 -4.50 -0.40
N GLY A 87 3.90 -4.55 0.80
CA GLY A 87 3.23 -5.09 2.00
C GLY A 87 1.88 -4.40 2.29
N THR A 88 1.90 -3.11 2.55
CA THR A 88 0.66 -2.34 2.80
C THR A 88 -0.23 -2.21 1.56
N GLY A 89 0.33 -2.33 0.35
CA GLY A 89 -0.46 -2.39 -0.88
C GLY A 89 -1.27 -3.69 -0.99
N ILE A 90 -0.70 -4.81 -0.55
CA ILE A 90 -1.39 -6.09 -0.42
C ILE A 90 -2.50 -6.00 0.64
N GLN A 91 -2.23 -5.35 1.79
CA GLN A 91 -3.23 -5.14 2.84
C GLN A 91 -4.43 -4.32 2.36
N GLU A 92 -4.20 -3.24 1.60
CA GLU A 92 -5.28 -2.45 1.01
C GLU A 92 -6.17 -3.31 0.11
N VAL A 93 -5.58 -4.05 -0.82
CA VAL A 93 -6.33 -4.94 -1.71
C VAL A 93 -7.07 -6.01 -0.93
N SER A 94 -6.43 -6.63 0.06
CA SER A 94 -7.06 -7.70 0.84
C SER A 94 -8.26 -7.20 1.67
N CYS A 95 -8.16 -6.01 2.25
CA CYS A 95 -9.26 -5.38 2.99
C CYS A 95 -10.42 -5.01 2.08
N LEU A 96 -10.14 -4.47 0.89
CA LEU A 96 -11.17 -4.09 -0.08
C LEU A 96 -11.85 -5.30 -0.74
N VAL A 97 -11.16 -6.44 -0.84
CA VAL A 97 -11.70 -7.72 -1.35
C VAL A 97 -12.39 -8.54 -0.26
N ASP A 98 -12.33 -8.12 1.01
CA ASP A 98 -12.82 -8.89 2.15
C ASP A 98 -14.27 -9.36 2.01
N ASN A 99 -15.11 -8.60 1.31
CA ASN A 99 -16.52 -8.97 1.09
C ASN A 99 -16.68 -10.30 0.33
N VAL A 100 -15.80 -10.62 -0.63
CA VAL A 100 -15.77 -11.91 -1.34
C VAL A 100 -14.77 -12.89 -0.72
N GLY A 101 -13.75 -12.38 -0.04
CA GLY A 101 -12.77 -13.14 0.72
C GLY A 101 -11.53 -13.58 -0.07
N ILE A 102 -10.54 -14.04 0.67
CA ILE A 102 -9.18 -14.33 0.24
C ILE A 102 -8.87 -15.83 0.39
N SER A 103 -8.20 -16.42 -0.60
CA SER A 103 -7.68 -17.79 -0.49
C SER A 103 -6.31 -17.78 0.18
N HIS A 104 -5.37 -17.01 -0.38
CA HIS A 104 -4.01 -16.83 0.10
C HIS A 104 -3.49 -15.42 -0.20
N ILE A 105 -2.54 -14.97 0.61
CA ILE A 105 -1.73 -13.77 0.42
C ILE A 105 -0.26 -14.15 0.46
N LEU A 106 0.44 -13.92 -0.65
CA LEU A 106 1.82 -14.31 -0.86
C LEU A 106 2.69 -13.05 -1.05
N GLY A 107 3.20 -12.51 0.06
CA GLY A 107 4.15 -11.39 0.05
C GLY A 107 5.57 -11.87 -0.31
N VAL A 108 6.04 -11.62 -1.52
CA VAL A 108 7.30 -12.19 -2.04
C VAL A 108 8.52 -11.27 -1.86
N GLY A 109 8.36 -10.19 -1.08
CA GLY A 109 9.42 -9.22 -0.77
C GLY A 109 9.56 -8.09 -1.79
N ALA A 110 9.91 -6.90 -1.31
CA ALA A 110 9.89 -5.66 -2.11
C ALA A 110 10.85 -5.66 -3.31
N ARG A 111 11.95 -6.40 -3.23
CA ARG A 111 12.98 -6.44 -4.28
C ARG A 111 12.72 -7.47 -5.38
N ASP A 112 11.67 -8.29 -5.26
CA ASP A 112 11.46 -9.45 -6.14
C ASP A 112 11.37 -9.06 -7.62
N LEU A 113 10.68 -7.96 -7.93
CA LEU A 113 10.48 -7.48 -9.30
C LEU A 113 11.68 -6.67 -9.86
N SER A 114 12.78 -6.58 -9.11
CA SER A 114 14.02 -5.96 -9.58
C SER A 114 14.73 -6.84 -10.61
N GLN A 115 15.57 -6.22 -11.45
CA GLN A 115 16.37 -6.95 -12.44
C GLN A 115 17.27 -8.02 -11.82
N LYS A 116 17.84 -7.73 -10.64
CA LYS A 116 18.78 -8.64 -9.97
C LYS A 116 18.09 -9.88 -9.39
N VAL A 117 16.88 -9.73 -8.86
CA VAL A 117 16.12 -10.87 -8.30
C VAL A 117 15.36 -11.63 -9.39
N GLY A 118 14.80 -10.92 -10.37
CA GLY A 118 14.24 -11.54 -11.57
C GLY A 118 12.82 -12.09 -11.42
N GLY A 119 12.06 -11.67 -10.41
CA GLY A 119 10.66 -12.06 -10.21
C GLY A 119 10.47 -13.52 -9.78
N ILE A 120 11.51 -14.18 -9.27
CA ILE A 120 11.49 -15.62 -8.97
C ILE A 120 10.38 -15.96 -7.96
N GLY A 121 10.25 -15.16 -6.89
CA GLY A 121 9.21 -15.38 -5.88
C GLY A 121 7.82 -15.21 -6.47
N THR A 122 7.61 -14.14 -7.26
CA THR A 122 6.35 -13.87 -7.96
C THR A 122 5.95 -15.04 -8.87
N LEU A 123 6.87 -15.57 -9.67
CA LEU A 123 6.58 -16.68 -10.59
C LEU A 123 6.20 -17.97 -9.84
N LEU A 124 6.89 -18.29 -8.74
CA LEU A 124 6.55 -19.45 -7.92
C LEU A 124 5.19 -19.27 -7.23
N ALA A 125 4.90 -18.08 -6.71
CA ALA A 125 3.63 -17.75 -6.09
C ALA A 125 2.46 -17.81 -7.10
N LEU A 126 2.66 -17.35 -8.33
CA LEU A 126 1.67 -17.48 -9.40
C LEU A 126 1.37 -18.94 -9.72
N LYS A 127 2.40 -19.79 -9.84
CA LYS A 127 2.23 -21.23 -10.06
C LYS A 127 1.48 -21.90 -8.90
N PHE A 128 1.78 -21.50 -7.67
CA PHE A 128 1.09 -21.96 -6.48
C PHE A 128 -0.41 -21.62 -6.53
N LEU A 129 -0.73 -20.35 -6.78
CA LEU A 129 -2.11 -19.88 -6.87
C LEU A 129 -2.87 -20.49 -8.06
N GLU A 130 -2.19 -20.78 -9.17
CA GLU A 130 -2.79 -21.49 -10.31
C GLU A 130 -3.17 -22.93 -9.94
N ALA A 131 -2.34 -23.63 -9.16
CA ALA A 131 -2.60 -25.00 -8.73
C ALA A 131 -3.65 -25.10 -7.60
N ASP A 132 -3.80 -24.07 -6.79
CA ASP A 132 -4.71 -24.07 -5.64
C ASP A 132 -6.20 -24.03 -6.05
N GLU A 133 -6.97 -25.05 -5.70
CA GLU A 133 -8.37 -25.15 -6.13
C GLU A 133 -9.28 -24.07 -5.53
N ALA A 134 -8.95 -23.56 -4.34
CA ALA A 134 -9.73 -22.51 -3.67
C ALA A 134 -9.60 -21.17 -4.40
N THR A 135 -8.43 -20.88 -4.95
CA THR A 135 -8.15 -19.67 -5.74
C THR A 135 -8.86 -19.74 -7.09
N LYS A 136 -9.77 -18.80 -7.34
CA LYS A 136 -10.49 -18.61 -8.62
C LYS A 136 -10.06 -17.35 -9.36
N VAL A 137 -9.62 -16.31 -8.65
CA VAL A 137 -9.10 -15.06 -9.23
C VAL A 137 -7.76 -14.73 -8.60
N ILE A 138 -6.80 -14.29 -9.41
CA ILE A 138 -5.46 -13.90 -8.95
C ILE A 138 -5.29 -12.39 -9.05
N VAL A 139 -4.74 -11.77 -8.02
CA VAL A 139 -4.32 -10.37 -8.05
C VAL A 139 -2.82 -10.29 -7.84
N LEU A 140 -2.13 -9.63 -8.77
CA LEU A 140 -0.71 -9.32 -8.66
C LEU A 140 -0.54 -7.82 -8.37
N VAL A 141 0.09 -7.50 -7.24
CA VAL A 141 0.31 -6.12 -6.78
C VAL A 141 1.80 -5.84 -6.63
N GLY A 142 2.30 -4.77 -7.24
CA GLY A 142 3.69 -4.37 -7.10
C GLY A 142 3.98 -2.95 -7.50
N GLY A 143 5.19 -2.48 -7.19
CA GLY A 143 5.76 -1.32 -7.87
C GLY A 143 6.10 -1.65 -9.32
N ALA A 144 6.46 -0.64 -10.12
CA ALA A 144 6.91 -0.82 -11.50
C ALA A 144 8.09 -1.81 -11.56
N PRO A 145 7.95 -2.96 -12.26
CA PRO A 145 9.05 -3.92 -12.39
C PRO A 145 10.20 -3.37 -13.24
N ALA A 146 11.37 -4.00 -13.14
CA ALA A 146 12.41 -3.76 -14.13
C ALA A 146 11.94 -4.20 -15.53
N THR A 147 12.36 -3.50 -16.59
CA THR A 147 11.92 -3.77 -17.97
C THR A 147 12.18 -5.21 -18.42
N SER A 148 13.28 -5.83 -17.96
CA SER A 148 13.56 -7.24 -18.27
C SER A 148 12.63 -8.22 -17.54
N VAL A 149 12.06 -7.81 -16.40
CA VAL A 149 11.22 -8.65 -15.53
C VAL A 149 9.74 -8.52 -15.88
N VAL A 150 9.29 -7.32 -16.31
CA VAL A 150 7.87 -7.10 -16.61
C VAL A 150 7.36 -8.05 -17.69
N HIS A 151 8.12 -8.28 -18.76
CA HIS A 151 7.74 -9.21 -19.82
C HIS A 151 7.64 -10.65 -19.32
N LEU A 152 8.62 -11.10 -18.54
CA LEU A 152 8.65 -12.43 -17.95
C LEU A 152 7.41 -12.70 -17.08
N VAL A 153 7.06 -11.73 -16.24
CA VAL A 153 5.91 -11.84 -15.33
C VAL A 153 4.60 -11.77 -16.09
N LEU A 154 4.44 -10.84 -17.04
CA LEU A 154 3.23 -10.73 -17.84
C LEU A 154 3.00 -11.95 -18.73
N ASP A 155 4.05 -12.52 -19.32
CA ASP A 155 3.97 -13.76 -20.09
C ASP A 155 3.55 -14.95 -19.22
N ALA A 156 4.01 -14.99 -17.96
CA ALA A 156 3.60 -16.01 -17.01
C ALA A 156 2.12 -15.86 -16.64
N VAL A 157 1.68 -14.65 -16.27
CA VAL A 157 0.28 -14.37 -15.90
C VAL A 157 -0.66 -14.61 -17.09
N GLY A 158 -0.28 -14.23 -18.30
CA GLY A 158 -1.08 -14.43 -19.52
C GLY A 158 -1.27 -15.91 -19.91
N LYS A 159 -0.47 -16.82 -19.36
CA LYS A 159 -0.61 -18.28 -19.55
C LYS A 159 -1.47 -18.94 -18.47
N ILE A 160 -1.79 -18.23 -17.38
CA ILE A 160 -2.62 -18.76 -16.30
C ILE A 160 -4.06 -18.89 -16.78
N ARG A 161 -4.69 -20.02 -16.46
CA ARG A 161 -6.09 -20.30 -16.86
C ARG A 161 -7.12 -19.52 -16.05
N LYS A 162 -6.74 -19.06 -14.86
CA LYS A 162 -7.61 -18.31 -13.94
C LYS A 162 -7.59 -16.82 -14.29
N PRO A 163 -8.73 -16.11 -14.19
CA PRO A 163 -8.75 -14.67 -14.32
C PRO A 163 -7.72 -14.00 -13.41
N ALA A 164 -6.98 -13.05 -13.97
CA ALA A 164 -5.94 -12.31 -13.27
C ALA A 164 -6.07 -10.80 -13.44
N VAL A 165 -5.79 -10.08 -12.36
CA VAL A 165 -5.69 -8.62 -12.30
C VAL A 165 -4.26 -8.24 -11.93
N VAL A 166 -3.65 -7.34 -12.70
CA VAL A 166 -2.27 -6.88 -12.44
C VAL A 166 -2.28 -5.38 -12.17
N CYS A 167 -1.74 -5.00 -11.01
CA CYS A 167 -1.56 -3.65 -10.55
C CYS A 167 -0.07 -3.36 -10.33
N PHE A 168 0.60 -2.84 -11.34
CA PHE A 168 1.93 -2.25 -11.20
C PHE A 168 1.79 -0.74 -11.05
N LEU A 169 1.99 -0.24 -9.82
CA LEU A 169 1.80 1.17 -9.51
C LEU A 169 2.77 2.04 -10.31
N GLY A 170 2.19 2.93 -11.12
CA GLY A 170 2.93 3.88 -11.97
C GLY A 170 3.31 3.36 -13.36
N ASP A 171 2.95 2.12 -13.71
CA ASP A 171 3.25 1.52 -15.02
C ASP A 171 2.13 1.74 -16.06
N ASP A 172 2.40 1.42 -17.33
CA ASP A 172 1.45 1.57 -18.44
C ASP A 172 0.46 0.40 -18.51
N ALA A 173 -0.81 0.69 -18.24
CA ALA A 173 -1.92 -0.26 -18.38
C ALA A 173 -2.01 -0.91 -19.78
N LYS A 174 -1.50 -0.25 -20.83
CA LYS A 174 -1.48 -0.82 -22.19
C LYS A 174 -0.52 -2.00 -22.31
N LEU A 175 0.61 -1.97 -21.58
CA LEU A 175 1.56 -3.08 -21.56
C LEU A 175 0.90 -4.35 -21.01
N ILE A 176 0.20 -4.19 -19.88
CA ILE A 176 -0.52 -5.28 -19.21
C ILE A 176 -1.67 -5.80 -20.09
N SER A 177 -2.45 -4.90 -20.69
CA SER A 177 -3.58 -5.29 -21.55
C SER A 177 -3.14 -6.10 -22.77
N LYS A 178 -1.97 -5.77 -23.35
CA LYS A 178 -1.40 -6.51 -24.48
C LYS A 178 -1.03 -7.96 -24.13
N ALA A 179 -0.77 -8.26 -22.86
CA ALA A 179 -0.54 -9.61 -22.38
C ALA A 179 -1.84 -10.42 -22.15
N GLY A 180 -3.01 -9.84 -22.47
CA GLY A 180 -4.31 -10.49 -22.27
C GLY A 180 -4.78 -10.50 -20.82
N VAL A 181 -4.16 -9.69 -19.96
CA VAL A 181 -4.44 -9.63 -18.52
C VAL A 181 -5.18 -8.35 -18.17
N THR A 182 -6.04 -8.38 -17.14
CA THR A 182 -6.80 -7.20 -16.71
C THR A 182 -5.87 -6.21 -16.00
N PRO A 183 -5.61 -5.00 -16.54
CA PRO A 183 -4.81 -4.00 -15.84
C PRO A 183 -5.61 -3.34 -14.73
N ALA A 184 -4.93 -2.93 -13.66
CA ALA A 184 -5.45 -2.02 -12.65
C ALA A 184 -4.51 -0.83 -12.45
N ALA A 185 -5.09 0.37 -12.32
CA ALA A 185 -4.33 1.61 -12.19
C ALA A 185 -4.04 1.99 -10.72
N THR A 186 -4.83 1.45 -9.80
CA THR A 186 -4.76 1.67 -8.35
C THR A 186 -5.04 0.34 -7.63
N LEU A 187 -4.66 0.25 -6.36
CA LEU A 187 -4.98 -0.85 -5.46
C LEU A 187 -6.50 -1.02 -5.33
N GLU A 188 -7.23 0.08 -5.21
CA GLU A 188 -8.70 0.09 -5.24
C GLU A 188 -9.26 -0.50 -6.55
N ASP A 189 -8.73 -0.09 -7.69
CA ASP A 189 -9.16 -0.60 -9.00
C ASP A 189 -8.81 -2.08 -9.13
N ALA A 190 -7.69 -2.53 -8.57
CA ALA A 190 -7.31 -3.94 -8.53
C ALA A 190 -8.30 -4.77 -7.72
N ALA A 191 -8.65 -4.30 -6.52
CA ALA A 191 -9.63 -4.94 -5.64
C ALA A 191 -11.02 -4.99 -6.29
N ALA A 192 -11.51 -3.87 -6.82
CA ALA A 192 -12.81 -3.79 -7.48
C ALA A 192 -12.90 -4.73 -8.69
N LYS A 193 -11.83 -4.80 -9.49
CA LYS A 193 -11.74 -5.73 -10.64
C LYS A 193 -11.71 -7.18 -10.18
N ALA A 194 -10.99 -7.49 -9.11
CA ALA A 194 -10.94 -8.85 -8.56
C ALA A 194 -12.31 -9.30 -8.03
N VAL A 195 -13.00 -8.43 -7.28
CA VAL A 195 -14.38 -8.68 -6.78
C VAL A 195 -15.34 -8.93 -7.94
N ALA A 196 -15.29 -8.10 -8.98
CA ALA A 196 -16.13 -8.26 -10.16
C ALA A 196 -15.88 -9.60 -10.85
N LEU A 197 -14.62 -9.95 -11.12
CA LEU A 197 -14.25 -11.23 -11.74
C LEU A 197 -14.67 -12.43 -10.87
N ALA A 198 -14.50 -12.35 -9.55
CA ALA A 198 -14.89 -13.41 -8.63
C ALA A 198 -16.42 -13.61 -8.60
N SER A 199 -17.18 -12.55 -8.87
CA SER A 199 -18.65 -12.55 -8.91
C SER A 199 -19.22 -12.80 -10.31
N GLY A 200 -18.37 -13.02 -11.33
CA GLY A 200 -18.80 -13.17 -12.72
C GLY A 200 -19.32 -11.88 -13.37
N GLU A 201 -19.03 -10.72 -12.77
CA GLU A 201 -19.43 -9.41 -13.26
C GLU A 201 -18.35 -8.77 -14.14
N LYS A 202 -18.76 -7.79 -14.95
CA LYS A 202 -17.80 -6.99 -15.73
C LYS A 202 -17.09 -5.98 -14.82
N PRO A 203 -15.75 -5.94 -14.84
CA PRO A 203 -15.03 -4.98 -14.03
C PRO A 203 -15.36 -3.53 -14.41
N LYS A 204 -15.46 -2.67 -13.39
CA LYS A 204 -15.72 -1.23 -13.54
C LYS A 204 -14.68 -0.46 -12.76
N THR A 205 -14.26 0.68 -13.30
CA THR A 205 -13.39 1.62 -12.61
C THR A 205 -14.25 2.74 -12.02
N ILE A 206 -13.95 3.12 -10.79
CA ILE A 206 -14.60 4.24 -10.10
C ILE A 206 -13.53 5.20 -9.57
N SER A 207 -13.86 6.48 -9.51
CA SER A 207 -12.99 7.49 -8.90
C SER A 207 -13.35 7.77 -7.45
N PHE A 208 -14.65 7.72 -7.14
CA PHE A 208 -15.21 7.85 -5.80
C PHE A 208 -16.40 6.91 -5.65
N THR A 209 -16.60 6.42 -4.42
CA THR A 209 -17.82 5.68 -4.04
C THR A 209 -18.99 6.61 -3.74
N LEU A 210 -18.71 7.84 -3.29
CA LEU A 210 -19.72 8.87 -3.08
C LEU A 210 -20.20 9.48 -4.41
N PRO A 211 -21.45 9.96 -4.46
CA PRO A 211 -21.96 10.71 -5.60
C PRO A 211 -21.09 11.95 -5.91
N PRO A 212 -20.88 12.29 -7.20
CA PRO A 212 -20.08 13.45 -7.60
C PRO A 212 -20.44 14.78 -6.91
N SER A 213 -21.73 15.03 -6.67
CA SER A 213 -22.20 16.23 -5.97
C SER A 213 -21.70 16.29 -4.53
N GLU A 214 -21.76 15.17 -3.81
CA GLU A 214 -21.32 15.09 -2.42
C GLU A 214 -19.81 15.25 -2.29
N VAL A 215 -19.04 14.65 -3.20
CA VAL A 215 -17.58 14.79 -3.25
C VAL A 215 -17.18 16.26 -3.46
N LYS A 216 -17.82 16.95 -4.42
CA LYS A 216 -17.58 18.37 -4.67
C LYS A 216 -17.95 19.24 -3.47
N SER A 217 -19.13 19.03 -2.90
CA SER A 217 -19.57 19.79 -1.72
C SER A 217 -18.68 19.55 -0.51
N LEU A 218 -18.15 18.34 -0.32
CA LEU A 218 -17.20 18.04 0.75
C LEU A 218 -15.87 18.78 0.53
N ALA A 219 -15.32 18.76 -0.69
CA ALA A 219 -14.11 19.50 -1.00
C ALA A 219 -14.29 21.01 -0.82
N GLU A 220 -15.41 21.56 -1.30
CA GLU A 220 -15.76 22.97 -1.20
C GLU A 220 -15.84 23.46 0.25
N ARG A 221 -16.48 22.67 1.13
CA ARG A 221 -16.56 22.98 2.56
C ARG A 221 -15.20 23.09 3.24
N GLU A 222 -14.19 22.36 2.76
CA GLU A 222 -12.84 22.44 3.32
C GLU A 222 -12.07 23.60 2.73
N HIS A 223 -11.98 23.68 1.40
CA HIS A 223 -11.14 24.70 0.77
C HIS A 223 -11.71 26.12 0.87
N SER A 224 -13.00 26.30 1.17
CA SER A 224 -13.59 27.62 1.43
C SER A 224 -13.07 28.26 2.73
N LYS A 225 -12.44 27.49 3.61
CA LYS A 225 -11.90 27.96 4.89
C LYS A 225 -10.41 28.31 4.82
N PHE A 226 -9.76 28.03 3.70
CA PHE A 226 -8.32 28.25 3.57
C PHE A 226 -7.94 29.73 3.67
N GLY A 227 -6.84 29.99 4.38
CA GLY A 227 -6.12 31.24 4.36
C GLY A 227 -5.37 31.44 3.05
N TYR A 228 -4.87 32.66 2.84
CA TYR A 228 -4.17 33.04 1.62
C TYR A 228 -2.92 32.17 1.39
N GLY A 229 -2.83 31.57 0.21
CA GLY A 229 -1.65 30.83 -0.27
C GLY A 229 -1.50 29.39 0.21
N GLN A 230 -2.44 28.87 1.01
CA GLN A 230 -2.55 27.44 1.29
C GLN A 230 -2.85 26.68 0.00
N LYS A 231 -1.94 25.79 -0.40
CA LYS A 231 -2.05 25.05 -1.68
C LYS A 231 -1.37 23.69 -1.70
N TYR A 232 -0.48 23.41 -0.74
CA TYR A 232 0.31 22.20 -0.81
C TYR A 232 -0.29 21.03 -0.03
N ILE A 233 0.03 19.83 -0.52
CA ILE A 233 -0.35 18.55 0.07
C ILE A 233 0.86 18.01 0.83
N ARG A 234 0.64 17.45 2.02
CA ARG A 234 1.63 16.72 2.81
C ARG A 234 1.12 15.32 3.09
N GLY A 235 1.61 14.35 2.33
CA GLY A 235 1.35 12.92 2.53
C GLY A 235 2.30 12.34 3.57
N LEU A 236 1.79 11.69 4.62
CA LEU A 236 2.57 11.12 5.72
C LEU A 236 2.19 9.64 5.90
N PHE A 237 2.96 8.74 5.30
CA PHE A 237 2.56 7.35 5.14
C PHE A 237 3.34 6.38 6.04
N SER A 238 2.62 5.48 6.72
CA SER A 238 3.23 4.33 7.41
C SER A 238 3.52 3.14 6.48
N GLY A 239 2.95 3.13 5.28
CA GLY A 239 3.14 2.08 4.29
C GLY A 239 3.73 2.56 2.97
N SER A 240 4.82 1.92 2.53
CA SER A 240 5.50 2.21 1.26
C SER A 240 4.61 2.05 0.02
N GLY A 241 3.77 1.01 -0.03
CA GLY A 241 2.82 0.78 -1.13
C GLY A 241 1.74 1.86 -1.24
N LEU A 242 1.22 2.29 -0.08
CA LEU A 242 0.21 3.35 0.02
C LEU A 242 0.79 4.72 -0.35
N CYS A 243 2.01 5.01 0.11
CA CYS A 243 2.76 6.20 -0.27
C CYS A 243 2.98 6.26 -1.80
N THR A 244 3.42 5.14 -2.37
CA THR A 244 3.66 5.00 -3.82
C THR A 244 2.38 5.25 -4.62
N GLU A 245 1.26 4.63 -4.25
CA GLU A 245 -0.03 4.84 -4.92
C GLU A 245 -0.47 6.30 -4.84
N ALA A 246 -0.39 6.90 -3.64
CA ALA A 246 -0.75 8.30 -3.45
C ALA A 246 0.09 9.21 -4.35
N MET A 247 1.41 9.00 -4.43
CA MET A 247 2.27 9.77 -5.34
C MET A 247 1.88 9.58 -6.81
N VAL A 248 1.56 8.36 -7.26
CA VAL A 248 1.14 8.09 -8.65
C VAL A 248 -0.14 8.85 -8.98
N ILE A 249 -1.10 8.89 -8.06
CA ILE A 249 -2.37 9.59 -8.24
C ILE A 249 -2.14 11.10 -8.21
N LEU A 250 -1.48 11.61 -7.17
CA LEU A 250 -1.25 13.03 -6.98
C LEU A 250 -0.43 13.63 -8.12
N GLN A 251 0.59 12.93 -8.64
CA GLN A 251 1.40 13.44 -9.73
C GLN A 251 0.59 13.69 -11.02
N LYS A 252 -0.40 12.85 -11.31
CA LYS A 252 -1.30 13.03 -12.45
C LYS A 252 -2.22 14.24 -12.29
N LEU A 253 -2.53 14.62 -11.06
CA LEU A 253 -3.51 15.66 -10.75
C LEU A 253 -2.85 17.03 -10.56
N VAL A 254 -1.82 17.11 -9.71
CA VAL A 254 -1.21 18.36 -9.24
C VAL A 254 0.25 18.55 -9.70
N GLY A 255 0.83 17.57 -10.40
CA GLY A 255 2.17 17.70 -10.98
C GLY A 255 3.29 17.18 -10.07
N ASP A 256 4.33 17.96 -9.83
CA ASP A 256 5.51 17.46 -9.11
C ASP A 256 5.20 17.17 -7.62
N ILE A 257 5.47 15.94 -7.18
CA ILE A 257 5.40 15.50 -5.78
C ILE A 257 6.80 15.12 -5.30
N TYR A 258 7.31 15.83 -4.30
CA TYR A 258 8.58 15.51 -3.67
C TYR A 258 8.45 14.34 -2.69
N SER A 259 9.48 13.52 -2.58
CA SER A 259 9.49 12.42 -1.62
C SER A 259 10.91 11.99 -1.24
N ASN A 260 11.02 11.36 -0.09
CA ASN A 260 12.21 10.64 0.33
C ASN A 260 12.43 9.36 -0.53
N VAL A 261 11.34 8.78 -1.05
CA VAL A 261 11.32 7.66 -2.00
C VAL A 261 10.66 8.07 -3.34
N PRO A 262 11.26 9.02 -4.08
CA PRO A 262 10.56 9.68 -5.19
C PRO A 262 10.37 8.76 -6.41
N LEU A 263 9.21 8.88 -7.06
CA LEU A 263 8.95 8.21 -8.35
C LEU A 263 9.88 8.67 -9.48
N ARG A 264 10.47 9.88 -9.35
CA ARG A 264 11.45 10.44 -10.28
C ARG A 264 12.64 10.98 -9.51
N PRO A 265 13.90 10.64 -9.86
CA PRO A 265 15.08 11.07 -9.09
C PRO A 265 15.15 12.58 -8.80
N ARG A 266 14.73 13.43 -9.76
CA ARG A 266 14.72 14.91 -9.61
C ARG A 266 13.78 15.45 -8.53
N LEU A 267 12.86 14.62 -8.04
CA LEU A 267 11.87 14.96 -7.02
C LEU A 267 12.27 14.46 -5.61
N ARG A 268 13.52 14.03 -5.44
CA ARG A 268 14.02 13.66 -4.11
C ARG A 268 13.96 14.86 -3.16
N LEU A 269 13.48 14.63 -1.94
CA LEU A 269 13.61 15.58 -0.85
C LEU A 269 15.10 15.72 -0.49
N PRO A 270 15.66 16.95 -0.44
CA PRO A 270 17.03 17.16 0.02
C PRO A 270 17.23 16.71 1.48
N ASP A 271 16.21 16.89 2.30
CA ASP A 271 16.15 16.42 3.69
C ASP A 271 14.87 15.58 3.86
N PRO A 272 14.95 14.28 4.18
CA PRO A 272 13.75 13.45 4.39
C PRO A 272 12.90 13.95 5.58
N TYR A 273 13.50 14.70 6.51
CA TYR A 273 12.81 15.26 7.67
C TYR A 273 12.07 16.57 7.37
N SER A 274 12.17 17.14 6.16
CA SER A 274 11.56 18.42 5.81
C SER A 274 10.86 18.37 4.45
N SER A 275 9.60 18.80 4.41
CA SER A 275 8.79 18.79 3.18
C SER A 275 9.11 19.97 2.27
N LYS A 276 8.84 19.81 0.97
CA LYS A 276 8.99 20.86 -0.04
C LYS A 276 7.81 20.81 -1.01
N ARG A 277 7.06 21.92 -1.16
CA ARG A 277 5.87 21.99 -2.03
C ARG A 277 4.95 20.79 -1.78
N HIS A 278 4.25 20.24 -2.77
CA HIS A 278 3.57 18.95 -2.56
C HIS A 278 4.61 17.87 -2.23
N ALA A 279 4.43 17.18 -1.11
CA ALA A 279 5.37 16.15 -0.67
C ALA A 279 4.64 14.93 -0.11
N CYS A 280 5.23 13.75 -0.27
CA CYS A 280 4.81 12.51 0.36
C CYS A 280 6.01 11.85 1.03
N VAL A 281 5.89 11.52 2.32
CA VAL A 281 6.93 10.90 3.12
C VAL A 281 6.54 9.46 3.43
N ASP A 282 7.41 8.53 3.08
CA ASP A 282 7.32 7.13 3.48
C ASP A 282 8.16 6.91 4.74
N PHE A 283 7.50 6.60 5.86
CA PHE A 283 8.17 6.34 7.13
C PHE A 283 8.71 4.90 7.26
N GLU A 284 8.42 4.02 6.29
CA GLU A 284 9.00 2.67 6.20
C GLU A 284 10.40 2.69 5.56
N ALA A 285 10.76 3.79 4.89
CA ALA A 285 12.02 3.95 4.19
C ALA A 285 13.25 3.83 5.12
N GLU A 286 14.38 3.41 4.56
CA GLU A 286 15.59 3.04 5.29
C GLU A 286 16.08 4.14 6.26
N GLU A 287 15.97 5.42 5.86
CA GLU A 287 16.37 6.57 6.67
C GLU A 287 15.57 6.75 7.96
N PHE A 288 14.36 6.19 8.04
CA PHE A 288 13.51 6.20 9.23
C PHE A 288 13.54 4.86 9.97
N ALA A 289 13.74 3.75 9.26
CA ALA A 289 13.68 2.41 9.83
C ALA A 289 14.89 2.06 10.72
N ARG A 290 16.02 2.75 10.59
CA ARG A 290 17.27 2.39 11.29
C ARG A 290 17.17 2.63 12.81
N GLY A 291 16.96 1.55 13.56
CA GLY A 291 16.93 1.57 15.03
C GLY A 291 15.62 2.09 15.62
N ALA A 292 14.59 2.28 14.80
CA ALA A 292 13.26 2.69 15.22
C ALA A 292 12.26 1.53 15.04
N PRO A 293 11.18 1.47 15.84
CA PRO A 293 10.07 0.56 15.57
C PRO A 293 9.40 0.88 14.23
N HIS A 294 8.72 -0.12 13.65
CA HIS A 294 7.97 0.05 12.41
C HIS A 294 6.87 1.13 12.57
N PRO A 295 6.63 2.02 11.58
CA PRO A 295 5.69 3.15 11.69
C PRO A 295 4.20 2.77 11.82
N ILE A 296 3.86 1.49 11.63
CA ILE A 296 2.52 0.93 11.91
C ILE A 296 2.36 0.58 13.41
N ILE A 297 3.48 0.36 14.11
CA ILE A 297 3.53 0.04 15.54
C ILE A 297 3.72 1.32 16.36
N ASP A 298 4.68 2.15 15.97
CA ASP A 298 5.03 3.39 16.67
C ASP A 298 4.71 4.59 15.78
N LEU A 299 3.85 5.48 16.29
CA LEU A 299 3.29 6.61 15.56
C LEU A 299 4.01 7.93 15.89
N ASP A 300 5.00 7.93 16.79
CA ASP A 300 5.61 9.14 17.35
C ASP A 300 6.22 10.04 16.27
N LEU A 301 6.99 9.47 15.34
CA LEU A 301 7.59 10.22 14.23
C LEU A 301 6.52 10.85 13.33
N ARG A 302 5.41 10.14 13.09
CA ARG A 302 4.30 10.65 12.27
C ARG A 302 3.55 11.76 13.01
N CYS A 303 3.24 11.59 14.29
CA CYS A 303 2.61 12.60 15.14
C CYS A 303 3.47 13.88 15.21
N LYS A 304 4.78 13.74 15.45
CA LYS A 304 5.72 14.88 15.41
C LYS A 304 5.76 15.56 14.04
N ARG A 305 5.70 14.77 12.96
CA ARG A 305 5.67 15.33 11.60
C ARG A 305 4.38 16.07 11.31
N ILE A 306 3.22 15.58 11.74
CA ILE A 306 1.93 16.29 11.65
C ILE A 306 2.04 17.70 12.27
N LEU A 307 2.58 17.80 13.49
CA LEU A 307 2.78 19.09 14.16
C LEU A 307 3.80 19.98 13.47
N LYS A 308 4.82 19.40 12.81
CA LYS A 308 5.79 20.17 12.02
C LYS A 308 5.13 20.77 10.78
N GLU A 309 4.36 19.99 10.04
CA GLU A 309 3.68 20.46 8.83
C GLU A 309 2.61 21.52 9.14
N ALA A 310 1.98 21.47 10.31
CA ALA A 310 0.97 22.45 10.73
C ALA A 310 1.50 23.89 10.88
N ARG A 311 2.82 24.05 11.04
CA ARG A 311 3.53 25.35 11.15
C ARG A 311 3.95 25.92 9.80
N ASP A 312 3.69 25.21 8.71
CA ASP A 312 3.93 25.70 7.35
C ASP A 312 2.62 26.25 6.78
N TRP A 313 2.52 27.57 6.71
CA TRP A 313 1.33 28.30 6.27
C TRP A 313 0.91 27.98 4.82
N GLU A 314 1.77 27.40 3.98
CA GLU A 314 1.41 27.01 2.61
C GLU A 314 0.71 25.64 2.56
N VAL A 315 0.65 24.89 3.67
CA VAL A 315 0.02 23.57 3.74
C VAL A 315 -1.50 23.73 3.73
N ALA A 316 -2.15 23.22 2.68
CA ALA A 316 -3.60 23.14 2.56
C ALA A 316 -4.14 21.84 3.14
N THR A 317 -3.47 20.73 2.86
CA THR A 317 -4.01 19.39 3.16
C THR A 317 -2.95 18.43 3.68
N LEU A 318 -3.22 17.83 4.85
CA LEU A 318 -2.54 16.61 5.29
C LEU A 318 -3.26 15.38 4.74
N LEU A 319 -2.50 14.41 4.27
CA LEU A 319 -2.99 13.11 3.80
C LEU A 319 -2.23 12.00 4.54
N PHE A 320 -2.93 11.02 5.10
CA PHE A 320 -2.24 9.90 5.75
C PHE A 320 -3.05 8.60 5.77
N ASP A 321 -2.35 7.49 5.97
CA ASP A 321 -2.91 6.14 6.14
C ASP A 321 -3.00 5.73 7.61
N VAL A 322 -3.99 4.90 7.93
CA VAL A 322 -4.13 4.24 9.24
C VAL A 322 -4.24 2.74 8.98
N VAL A 323 -3.14 2.01 9.19
CA VAL A 323 -3.10 0.56 8.98
C VAL A 323 -3.49 -0.17 10.27
N LEU A 324 -4.49 -1.05 10.16
CA LEU A 324 -4.97 -1.91 11.24
C LEU A 324 -4.48 -3.35 11.05
N GLY A 325 -4.92 -4.25 11.92
CA GLY A 325 -4.61 -5.68 11.85
C GLY A 325 -3.65 -6.14 12.94
N GLN A 326 -3.30 -7.42 12.87
CA GLN A 326 -2.36 -8.05 13.79
C GLN A 326 -0.99 -7.37 13.70
N GLY A 327 -0.34 -7.17 14.85
CA GLY A 327 0.97 -6.53 14.94
C GLY A 327 0.96 -5.00 14.83
N ALA A 328 -0.14 -4.38 14.39
CA ALA A 328 -0.26 -2.92 14.35
C ALA A 328 -0.54 -2.31 15.72
N HIS A 329 -0.38 -0.98 15.85
CA HIS A 329 -0.73 -0.25 17.06
C HIS A 329 -2.18 -0.58 17.50
N PRO A 330 -2.47 -0.71 18.82
CA PRO A 330 -3.78 -1.12 19.31
C PRO A 330 -4.89 -0.07 19.12
N ASP A 331 -4.53 1.22 19.07
CA ASP A 331 -5.50 2.31 18.86
C ASP A 331 -4.88 3.49 18.07
N PRO A 332 -4.55 3.29 16.78
CA PRO A 332 -3.81 4.30 16.01
C PRO A 332 -4.61 5.58 15.78
N ALA A 333 -5.95 5.52 15.67
CA ALA A 333 -6.78 6.71 15.54
C ALA A 333 -6.64 7.63 16.76
N TYR A 334 -6.59 7.07 17.98
CA TYR A 334 -6.45 7.89 19.18
C TYR A 334 -5.16 8.74 19.18
N GLU A 335 -4.02 8.13 18.88
CA GLU A 335 -2.74 8.85 18.83
C GLU A 335 -2.69 9.88 17.71
N LEU A 336 -3.16 9.53 16.51
CA LEU A 336 -3.17 10.43 15.36
C LEU A 336 -4.14 11.61 15.54
N THR A 337 -5.32 11.37 16.11
CA THR A 337 -6.32 12.44 16.35
C THR A 337 -5.80 13.52 17.30
N LYS A 338 -5.08 13.15 18.38
CA LYS A 338 -4.44 14.14 19.25
C LYS A 338 -3.50 15.08 18.50
N ALA A 339 -2.61 14.50 17.68
CA ALA A 339 -1.68 15.28 16.89
C ALA A 339 -2.39 16.17 15.87
N VAL A 340 -3.48 15.67 15.27
CA VAL A 340 -4.29 16.43 14.31
C VAL A 340 -5.06 17.58 14.97
N GLU A 341 -5.65 17.39 16.14
CA GLU A 341 -6.37 18.43 16.87
C GLU A 341 -5.44 19.58 17.27
N GLU A 342 -4.24 19.25 17.74
CA GLU A 342 -3.20 20.24 18.04
C GLU A 342 -2.71 20.93 16.75
N ALA A 343 -2.46 20.18 15.67
CA ALA A 343 -2.08 20.73 14.38
C ALA A 343 -3.11 21.73 13.83
N LYS A 344 -4.41 21.38 13.89
CA LYS A 344 -5.49 22.29 13.49
C LYS A 344 -5.49 23.57 14.32
N SER A 345 -5.25 23.45 15.64
CA SER A 345 -5.16 24.59 16.56
C SER A 345 -3.91 25.45 16.33
N ILE A 346 -2.81 24.90 15.83
CA ILE A 346 -1.64 25.65 15.38
C ILE A 346 -2.01 26.47 14.14
N THR A 347 -2.55 25.82 13.10
CA THR A 347 -2.88 26.49 11.83
C THR A 347 -3.97 27.56 11.99
N ASP A 348 -5.00 27.31 12.83
CA ASP A 348 -6.07 28.28 13.11
C ASP A 348 -5.54 29.56 13.78
N ARG A 349 -4.63 29.43 14.75
CA ARG A 349 -3.97 30.59 15.41
C ARG A 349 -3.12 31.42 14.45
N GLU A 350 -2.64 30.81 13.37
CA GLU A 350 -1.88 31.50 12.31
C GLU A 350 -2.79 32.04 11.18
N GLY A 351 -4.12 31.92 11.32
CA GLY A 351 -5.10 32.45 10.38
C GLY A 351 -5.33 31.58 9.14
N GLY A 352 -4.94 30.30 9.19
CA GLY A 352 -5.19 29.32 8.14
C GLY A 352 -6.21 28.26 8.56
N TYR A 353 -6.46 27.29 7.68
CA TYR A 353 -7.28 26.12 7.98
C TYR A 353 -6.63 24.83 7.50
N LEU A 354 -6.46 23.85 8.39
CA LEU A 354 -5.83 22.58 8.04
C LEU A 354 -6.87 21.51 7.69
N SER A 355 -7.03 21.23 6.40
CA SER A 355 -7.81 20.08 5.96
C SER A 355 -7.00 18.79 6.17
N VAL A 356 -7.65 17.73 6.65
CA VAL A 356 -6.99 16.45 6.90
C VAL A 356 -7.81 15.32 6.30
N VAL A 357 -7.17 14.52 5.45
CA VAL A 357 -7.77 13.36 4.78
C VAL A 357 -7.03 12.11 5.20
N ALA A 358 -7.76 11.05 5.53
CA ALA A 358 -7.17 9.76 5.86
C ALA A 358 -7.84 8.61 5.11
N SER A 359 -7.12 7.52 4.95
CA SER A 359 -7.70 6.20 4.63
C SER A 359 -7.39 5.23 5.77
N VAL A 360 -8.31 4.31 6.05
CA VAL A 360 -8.14 3.29 7.09
C VAL A 360 -8.10 1.92 6.44
N ILE A 361 -6.94 1.27 6.54
CA ILE A 361 -6.65 -0.02 5.90
C ILE A 361 -6.90 -1.10 6.94
N GLY A 362 -8.06 -1.72 6.86
CA GLY A 362 -8.45 -2.78 7.78
C GLY A 362 -9.83 -3.35 7.49
N THR A 363 -10.21 -4.32 8.31
CA THR A 363 -11.53 -4.96 8.30
C THR A 363 -12.26 -4.74 9.62
N SER A 364 -13.57 -4.98 9.64
CA SER A 364 -14.36 -4.93 10.89
C SER A 364 -13.97 -6.03 11.90
N ARG A 365 -13.18 -7.03 11.49
CA ARG A 365 -12.71 -8.13 12.35
C ARG A 365 -11.30 -7.91 12.88
N ASP A 366 -10.62 -6.85 12.46
CA ASP A 366 -9.32 -6.50 13.03
C ASP A 366 -9.44 -6.15 14.52
N PRO A 367 -8.40 -6.41 15.33
CA PRO A 367 -8.42 -6.16 16.78
C PRO A 367 -8.78 -4.71 17.15
N GLN A 368 -8.41 -3.75 16.32
CA GLN A 368 -8.63 -2.31 16.54
C GLN A 368 -10.08 -1.87 16.26
N ASN A 369 -10.89 -2.71 15.60
CA ASN A 369 -12.25 -2.45 15.15
C ASN A 369 -12.35 -1.25 14.18
N LEU A 370 -12.39 -1.53 12.87
CA LEU A 370 -12.45 -0.51 11.81
C LEU A 370 -13.52 0.58 12.04
N PRO A 371 -14.83 0.26 12.27
CA PRO A 371 -15.84 1.29 12.53
C PRO A 371 -15.50 2.24 13.70
N VAL A 372 -14.90 1.72 14.78
CA VAL A 372 -14.51 2.54 15.94
C VAL A 372 -13.36 3.48 15.57
N GLN A 373 -12.36 3.00 14.84
CA GLN A 373 -11.23 3.81 14.37
C GLN A 373 -11.72 4.94 13.45
N CYS A 374 -12.55 4.62 12.44
CA CYS A 374 -13.11 5.61 11.53
C CYS A 374 -13.91 6.70 12.28
N LYS A 375 -14.80 6.30 13.20
CA LYS A 375 -15.61 7.24 13.97
C LYS A 375 -14.77 8.18 14.86
N LYS A 376 -13.62 7.70 15.38
CA LYS A 376 -12.69 8.57 16.13
C LYS A 376 -12.06 9.63 15.23
N LEU A 377 -11.57 9.22 14.05
CA LEU A 377 -10.98 10.13 13.07
C LEU A 377 -12.01 11.19 12.61
N GLU A 378 -13.21 10.77 12.24
CA GLU A 378 -14.29 11.66 11.80
C GLU A 378 -14.68 12.69 12.87
N LYS A 379 -14.74 12.28 14.15
CA LYS A 379 -15.01 13.20 15.27
C LYS A 379 -13.95 14.28 15.45
N ALA A 380 -12.69 14.00 15.11
CA ALA A 380 -11.61 15.00 15.06
C ALA A 380 -11.66 15.87 13.79
N GLY A 381 -12.72 15.75 12.99
CA GLY A 381 -12.90 16.46 11.72
C GLY A 381 -11.94 15.99 10.63
N ILE A 382 -11.49 14.74 10.67
CA ILE A 382 -10.70 14.13 9.59
C ILE A 382 -11.67 13.54 8.57
N ILE A 383 -11.41 13.81 7.29
CA ILE A 383 -12.17 13.20 6.20
C ILE A 383 -11.64 11.79 5.98
N VAL A 384 -12.44 10.79 6.33
CA VAL A 384 -12.08 9.38 6.13
C VAL A 384 -12.62 8.90 4.77
N MET A 385 -11.71 8.47 3.91
CA MET A 385 -12.03 7.88 2.60
C MET A 385 -11.91 6.35 2.66
N PRO A 386 -12.72 5.63 1.88
CA PRO A 386 -12.80 4.17 1.95
C PRO A 386 -11.60 3.45 1.31
N SER A 387 -10.74 4.18 0.60
CA SER A 387 -9.50 3.66 0.02
C SER A 387 -8.42 4.73 0.01
N ASN A 388 -7.16 4.31 -0.04
CA ASN A 388 -6.02 5.21 -0.18
C ASN A 388 -6.08 5.99 -1.51
N ALA A 389 -6.57 5.35 -2.58
CA ALA A 389 -6.77 6.00 -3.86
C ALA A 389 -7.79 7.16 -3.78
N GLN A 390 -8.94 6.95 -3.12
CA GLN A 390 -9.93 8.00 -2.90
C GLN A 390 -9.40 9.10 -1.96
N ALA A 391 -8.64 8.74 -0.93
CA ALA A 391 -7.99 9.71 -0.03
C ALA A 391 -7.04 10.65 -0.80
N ALA A 392 -6.19 10.09 -1.66
CA ALA A 392 -5.28 10.87 -2.50
C ALA A 392 -6.03 11.79 -3.47
N ARG A 393 -7.09 11.30 -4.13
CA ARG A 393 -7.93 12.12 -5.01
C ARG A 393 -8.63 13.24 -4.24
N MET A 394 -9.20 12.96 -3.08
CA MET A 394 -9.84 13.98 -2.25
C MET A 394 -8.85 15.05 -1.79
N ALA A 395 -7.66 14.64 -1.34
CA ALA A 395 -6.62 15.59 -0.93
C ALA A 395 -6.20 16.52 -2.07
N ALA A 396 -6.06 15.99 -3.29
CA ALA A 396 -5.81 16.82 -4.48
C ALA A 396 -6.97 17.76 -4.80
N LEU A 397 -8.22 17.26 -4.72
CA LEU A 397 -9.41 18.05 -5.02
C LEU A 397 -9.53 19.24 -4.06
N ILE A 398 -9.29 19.02 -2.77
CA ILE A 398 -9.30 20.05 -1.74
C ILE A 398 -8.16 21.05 -1.97
N ALA A 399 -6.90 20.59 -2.07
CA ALA A 399 -5.73 21.46 -2.15
C ALA A 399 -5.67 22.31 -3.44
N THR A 400 -6.44 21.95 -4.48
CA THR A 400 -6.55 22.69 -5.74
C THR A 400 -7.89 23.39 -5.90
N HIS A 401 -8.67 23.51 -4.82
CA HIS A 401 -9.94 24.24 -4.80
C HIS A 401 -10.94 23.74 -5.86
N GLY A 402 -10.94 22.43 -6.14
CA GLY A 402 -11.82 21.79 -7.12
C GLY A 402 -11.27 21.72 -8.55
N ASP A 403 -10.17 22.41 -8.88
CA ASP A 403 -9.68 22.58 -10.26
C ASP A 403 -9.37 21.26 -10.98
N VAL A 404 -8.92 20.25 -10.23
CA VAL A 404 -8.54 18.94 -10.78
C VAL A 404 -9.71 18.00 -11.04
N TRP A 405 -10.96 18.38 -10.72
CA TRP A 405 -12.15 17.52 -10.87
C TRP A 405 -12.25 16.86 -12.25
N LYS A 406 -12.02 17.64 -13.31
CA LYS A 406 -12.09 17.15 -14.71
C LYS A 406 -11.03 16.09 -15.03
N LYS A 407 -9.88 16.10 -14.33
CA LYS A 407 -8.83 15.10 -14.50
C LYS A 407 -9.14 13.76 -13.81
N MET A 408 -10.10 13.75 -12.88
CA MET A 408 -10.53 12.56 -12.13
C MET A 408 -11.72 11.84 -12.76
N SER A 409 -12.40 12.47 -13.73
CA SER A 409 -13.68 12.03 -14.28
C SER A 409 -13.52 11.17 -15.55
N LEU A 410 -12.46 10.36 -15.64
CA LEU A 410 -12.12 9.54 -16.81
C LEU A 410 -12.48 8.07 -16.64
#